data_AF-A0A956XKH8-F1
#
_entry.id   AF-A0A956XKH8-F1
#
_cell.length_a   1.000
_cell.length_b   1.000
_cell.length_c   1.000
_cell.angle_alpha   90.00
_cell.angle_beta   90.00
_cell.angle_gamma   90.00
#
_symmetry.space_group_name_H-M   'P 1'
#
loop_
_entity.id
_entity.type
_entity.pdbx_description
1 polymer ?
#
loop_
_entity_poly.entity_id
_entity_poly.type
_entity_poly.pdbx_seq_one_letter_code
_entity_poly.pdbx_strand_id
1 'polypeptide(L)'
;MDWGYVTAVALLFSVLLIATQRMIERHRRFMRGFVIVLAVLLMIRYTLQLENIVAYLIALCVSFIFWLLIGRYNPAPTDDKIKVFGLDD
;
A
#
# COMPACT_ATOMS: atom_id res chain seq x y z
N MET A 1 18.88 -14.80 -10.09
CA MET A 1 18.19 -13.91 -9.13
C MET A 1 19.00 -12.65 -8.96
N ASP A 2 18.51 -11.56 -9.56
CA ASP A 2 19.13 -10.24 -9.40
C ASP A 2 18.65 -9.62 -8.08
N TRP A 3 19.51 -9.67 -7.06
CA TRP A 3 19.18 -9.13 -5.75
C TRP A 3 18.96 -7.62 -5.75
N GLY A 4 19.63 -6.88 -6.64
CA GLY A 4 19.43 -5.43 -6.77
C GLY A 4 18.02 -5.10 -7.25
N TYR A 5 17.55 -5.81 -8.28
CA TYR A 5 16.17 -5.68 -8.77
C TYR A 5 15.15 -6.05 -7.69
N VAL A 6 15.33 -7.21 -7.03
CA VAL A 6 14.42 -7.68 -5.98
C VAL A 6 14.31 -6.67 -4.85
N THR A 7 15.43 -6.13 -4.37
CA THR A 7 15.43 -5.12 -3.30
C THR A 7 14.76 -3.82 -3.75
N ALA A 8 15.03 -3.33 -4.97
CA ALA A 8 14.42 -2.12 -5.49
C ALA A 8 12.88 -2.25 -5.60
N VAL A 9 12.40 -3.36 -6.17
CA VAL A 9 10.97 -3.63 -6.30
C VAL A 9 10.33 -3.83 -4.93
N ALA A 10 10.97 -4.58 -4.03
CA ALA A 10 10.46 -4.81 -2.68
C ALA A 10 10.34 -3.50 -1.89
N LEU A 11 11.33 -2.61 -1.97
CA LEU A 11 11.28 -1.30 -1.31
C LEU A 11 10.18 -0.41 -1.90
N LEU A 12 10.08 -0.32 -3.23
CA LEU A 12 9.05 0.44 -3.92
C LEU A 12 7.65 0.01 -3.45
N PHE A 13 7.36 -1.30 -3.50
CA PHE A 13 6.05 -1.82 -3.10
C PHE A 13 5.81 -1.72 -1.60
N SER A 14 6.84 -1.89 -0.75
CA SER A 14 6.70 -1.70 0.70
C SER A 14 6.24 -0.28 1.01
N VAL A 15 6.87 0.72 0.41
CA VAL A 15 6.52 2.13 0.61
C VAL A 15 5.11 2.41 0.10
N LEU A 16 4.75 1.93 -1.09
CA LEU A 16 3.40 2.10 -1.65
C LEU A 16 2.32 1.45 -0.79
N LEU A 17 2.57 0.24 -0.28
CA LEU A 17 1.63 -0.46 0.59
C LEU A 17 1.47 0.26 1.94
N ILE A 18 2.57 0.72 2.54
CA ILE A 18 2.54 1.49 3.79
C ILE A 18 1.79 2.82 3.58
N ALA A 19 2.05 3.53 2.49
CA ALA A 19 1.33 4.75 2.13
C ALA A 19 -0.17 4.49 1.95
N THR A 20 -0.52 3.37 1.34
CA THR A 20 -1.92 2.95 1.14
C THR A 20 -2.63 2.69 2.48
N GLN A 21 -1.95 2.15 3.48
CA GLN A 21 -2.52 1.95 4.82
C GLN A 21 -2.82 3.27 5.54
N ARG A 22 -2.09 4.34 5.23
CA ARG A 22 -2.28 5.68 5.84
C ARG A 22 -3.20 6.61 5.06
N MET A 23 -3.71 6.18 3.91
CA MET A 23 -4.66 6.97 3.14
C MET A 23 -6.08 6.95 3.72
N ILE A 24 -6.76 8.08 3.56
CA ILE A 24 -8.18 8.27 3.87
C ILE A 24 -9.03 7.28 3.06
N GLU A 25 -10.12 6.77 3.65
CA GLU A 25 -11.02 5.74 3.10
C GLU A 25 -11.36 5.92 1.61
N ARG A 26 -11.66 7.18 1.21
CA ARG A 26 -12.03 7.57 -0.16
C ARG A 26 -10.92 7.28 -1.18
N HIS A 27 -9.67 7.57 -0.83
CA HIS A 27 -8.51 7.40 -1.71
C HIS A 27 -7.85 6.04 -1.54
N ARG A 28 -8.10 5.36 -0.42
CA ARG A 28 -7.55 4.03 -0.11
C ARG A 28 -7.92 2.97 -1.16
N ARG A 29 -9.17 2.97 -1.64
CA ARG A 29 -9.62 2.01 -2.67
C ARG A 29 -8.89 2.25 -3.99
N PHE A 30 -8.75 3.52 -4.38
CA PHE A 30 -8.05 3.89 -5.61
C PHE A 30 -6.56 3.53 -5.55
N MET A 31 -5.88 3.83 -4.44
CA MET A 31 -4.48 3.45 -4.27
C MET A 31 -4.26 1.94 -4.22
N ARG A 32 -5.14 1.17 -3.56
CA ARG A 32 -5.07 -0.30 -3.62
C ARG A 32 -5.18 -0.80 -5.06
N GLY A 33 -6.12 -0.26 -5.83
CA GLY A 33 -6.26 -0.56 -7.26
C GLY A 33 -4.99 -0.23 -8.04
N PHE A 34 -4.44 0.97 -7.83
CA PHE A 34 -3.20 1.42 -8.47
C PHE A 34 -2.02 0.49 -8.18
N VAL A 35 -1.82 0.09 -6.91
CA VAL A 35 -0.73 -0.82 -6.51
C VAL A 35 -0.90 -2.21 -7.15
N ILE A 36 -2.13 -2.75 -7.19
CA ILE A 36 -2.40 -4.05 -7.82
C ILE A 36 -2.16 -3.98 -9.33
N VAL A 37 -2.67 -2.94 -10.00
CA VAL A 37 -2.48 -2.75 -11.44
C VAL A 37 -0.99 -2.61 -11.77
N LEU A 38 -0.24 -1.85 -10.97
CA LEU A 38 1.21 -1.70 -11.14
C LEU A 38 1.95 -3.03 -10.97
N ALA A 39 1.58 -3.83 -9.95
CA ALA A 39 2.16 -5.16 -9.74
C ALA A 39 1.91 -6.11 -10.91
N VAL A 40 0.68 -6.12 -11.44
CA VAL A 40 0.29 -6.95 -12.59
C VAL A 40 1.01 -6.50 -13.85
N LEU A 41 1.08 -5.19 -14.11
CA LEU A 41 1.81 -4.64 -15.26
C LEU A 41 3.29 -5.04 -15.25
N LEU A 42 3.94 -4.97 -14.08
CA LEU A 42 5.32 -5.42 -13.92
C LEU A 42 5.46 -6.93 -14.16
N MET A 43 4.49 -7.73 -13.70
CA MET A 43 4.43 -9.18 -13.91
C MET A 43 4.30 -9.58 -15.39
N ILE A 44 3.51 -8.83 -16.16
CA ILE A 44 3.31 -9.09 -17.60
C ILE A 44 4.50 -8.59 -18.41
N ARG A 45 5.08 -7.44 -18.04
CA ARG A 45 6.13 -6.78 -18.83
C ARG A 45 7.51 -7.42 -18.66
N TYR A 46 7.81 -7.98 -17.49
CA TYR A 46 9.13 -8.54 -17.19
C TYR A 46 9.08 -10.06 -17.10
N THR A 47 10.04 -10.74 -17.76
CA THR A 47 10.18 -12.20 -17.74
C THR A 47 10.69 -12.75 -16.40
N LEU A 48 11.17 -11.88 -15.51
CA LEU A 48 11.65 -12.18 -14.16
C LEU A 48 10.49 -12.41 -13.18
N GLN A 49 9.69 -13.44 -13.44
CA GLN A 49 8.47 -13.72 -12.68
C GLN A 49 8.78 -14.14 -11.24
N LEU A 50 9.84 -14.93 -11.02
CA LEU A 50 10.21 -15.44 -9.70
C LEU A 50 10.74 -14.30 -8.81
N GLU A 51 11.61 -13.45 -9.35
CA GLU A 51 12.12 -12.26 -8.66
C GLU A 51 10.98 -11.32 -8.22
N ASN A 52 10.01 -11.09 -9.10
CA ASN A 52 8.84 -10.27 -8.79
C ASN A 52 7.99 -10.88 -7.66
N ILE A 53 7.74 -12.20 -7.71
CA ILE A 53 7.00 -12.89 -6.64
C ILE A 53 7.73 -12.76 -5.31
N VAL A 54 9.05 -12.96 -5.28
CA VAL A 54 9.86 -12.83 -4.06
C VAL A 54 9.82 -11.39 -3.54
N ALA A 55 9.97 -10.40 -4.42
CA ALA A 55 9.91 -8.99 -4.04
C ALA A 55 8.54 -8.59 -3.48
N TYR A 56 7.45 -9.06 -4.08
CA TYR A 56 6.09 -8.80 -3.60
C TYR A 56 5.82 -9.48 -2.26
N LEU A 57 6.31 -10.70 -2.06
CA LEU A 57 6.19 -11.41 -0.80
C LEU A 57 6.91 -10.64 0.32
N ILE A 58 8.14 -10.19 0.06
CA ILE A 58 8.90 -9.35 1.01
C ILE A 58 8.12 -8.06 1.32
N ALA A 59 7.62 -7.37 0.29
CA ALA A 59 6.88 -6.13 0.48
C ALA A 59 5.60 -6.31 1.30
N LEU A 60 4.88 -7.42 1.10
CA LEU A 60 3.72 -7.78 1.90
C LEU A 60 4.09 -8.08 3.36
N CYS A 61 5.17 -8.83 3.60
CA CYS A 61 5.66 -9.08 4.95
C CYS A 61 6.05 -7.78 5.66
N VAL A 62 6.79 -6.88 5.00
CA VAL A 62 7.17 -5.57 5.56
C VAL A 62 5.93 -4.73 5.86
N SER A 63 4.98 -4.66 4.93
CA SER A 63 3.71 -3.96 5.10
C SER A 63 2.87 -4.54 6.26
N PHE A 64 2.87 -5.85 6.44
CA PHE A 64 2.20 -6.53 7.54
C PHE A 64 2.87 -6.25 8.89
N ILE A 65 4.20 -6.31 8.95
CA ILE A 65 4.97 -5.97 10.15
C ILE A 65 4.72 -4.51 10.54
N PHE A 66 4.75 -3.60 9.56
CA PHE A 66 4.44 -2.19 9.78
C PHE A 66 3.02 -2.00 10.34
N TRP A 67 2.04 -2.72 9.79
CA TRP A 67 0.67 -2.69 10.30
C TRP A 67 0.60 -3.21 11.75
N LEU A 68 1.25 -4.34 12.03
CA LEU A 68 1.25 -4.98 13.34
C LEU A 68 1.89 -4.11 14.43
N LEU A 69 3.01 -3.45 14.10
CA LEU A 69 3.77 -2.63 15.04
C LEU A 69 3.26 -1.20 15.19
N ILE A 70 2.81 -0.57 14.10
CA ILE A 70 2.51 0.87 14.06
C ILE A 70 1.08 1.13 13.60
N GLY A 71 0.65 0.49 12.50
CA GLY A 71 -0.64 0.76 11.86
C GLY A 71 -1.84 0.48 12.75
N ARG A 72 -1.76 -0.51 13.65
CA ARG A 72 -2.82 -0.83 14.61
C ARG A 72 -3.04 0.28 15.66
N TYR A 73 -1.99 0.98 16.06
CA TYR A 73 -2.05 1.95 17.16
C TYR A 73 -2.34 3.38 16.69
N ASN A 74 -2.20 3.65 15.38
CA ASN A 74 -2.43 4.98 14.80
C ASN A 74 -3.35 4.87 13.56
N PRO A 75 -4.68 4.79 13.75
CA PRO A 75 -5.63 4.67 12.66
C PRO A 75 -5.58 5.88 11.73
N ALA A 76 -5.93 5.66 10.46
CA ALA A 76 -6.00 6.76 9.48
C ALA A 76 -7.10 7.76 9.89
N PRO A 77 -6.92 9.06 9.61
CA PRO A 77 -7.93 10.07 9.91
C PRO A 77 -9.25 9.74 9.20
N THR A 78 -10.33 9.65 9.96
CA THR A 78 -11.68 9.50 9.41
C THR A 78 -12.17 10.88 8.96
N ASP A 79 -12.71 10.97 7.74
CA ASP A 79 -13.21 12.22 7.14
C ASP A 79 -14.63 12.58 7.64
N ASP A 80 -15.11 11.90 8.68
CA ASP A 80 -16.40 12.15 9.32
C ASP A 80 -16.32 13.40 10.21
N LYS A 81 -16.03 14.55 9.59
CA LYS A 81 -16.50 15.83 10.11
C LYS A 81 -17.99 15.89 9.80
N ILE A 82 -18.80 15.33 10.69
CA ILE A 82 -20.22 15.68 10.78
C ILE A 82 -20.27 17.19 11.05
N LYS A 83 -20.38 17.97 9.98
CA LYS A 83 -20.60 19.40 10.07
C LYS A 83 -22.09 19.57 10.37
N VAL A 84 -22.44 19.53 11.65
CA VAL A 84 -23.75 19.95 12.12
C VAL A 84 -23.81 21.45 11.83
N PHE A 85 -24.43 21.81 10.71
CA PHE A 85 -24.93 23.17 10.55
C PHE A 85 -25.97 23.34 11.64
N GLY A 86 -25.74 24.27 12.55
CA GLY A 86 -26.66 24.56 13.64
C GLY A 86 -28.07 24.72 13.08
N LEU A 87 -29.04 24.26 13.85
CA LEU A 87 -30.34 24.90 13.87
C LEU A 87 -30.09 26.37 14.21
N ASP A 88 -29.84 27.20 13.20
CA ASP A 88 -30.11 28.62 13.32
C ASP A 88 -31.63 28.73 13.21
N ASP A 89 -32.29 28.90 14.36
CA ASP A 89 -33.66 29.40 14.46
C ASP A 89 -33.83 30.73 13.72
#